data_AF-A0A8S3T486-F1
#
_entry.id   AF-A0A8S3T486-F1
#
_cell.length_a   1.000
_cell.length_b   1.000
_cell.length_c   1.000
_cell.angle_alpha   90.00
_cell.angle_beta   90.00
_cell.angle_gamma   90.00
#
_symmetry.space_group_name_H-M   'P 1'
#
loop_
_entity.id
_entity.type
_entity.pdbx_description
1 polymer ?
#
loop_
_entity_poly.entity_id
_entity_poly.type
_entity_poly.pdbx_seq_one_letter_code
_entity_poly.pdbx_strand_id
1 'polypeptide(L)'
;MYNLSFFLKVYKNRRAKITKSSINEHLTRNLDSECIENSSLRNLAISKLTIGVTHPVWATVSSSVSDIRKAITKSRMLTGTYLLQAHRHRFNQAEVDPICPNCRTENEDLCHVLTTCPLYMNIRIALYAPILLLSLIFERKWTTCSVTMMQYVHSKKTVGTSQTCENIPNNPEILGKIENMSRIYCYEIHKKRLSTEI
;
A
#
# COMPACT_ATOMS: atom_id res chain seq x y z
N MET A 1 -18.66 21.69 48.16
CA MET A 1 -19.40 20.48 47.74
C MET A 1 -18.93 20.08 46.35
N TYR A 2 -18.39 18.86 46.18
CA TYR A 2 -17.95 18.39 44.86
C TYR A 2 -19.15 17.90 44.03
N ASN A 3 -19.13 18.20 42.73
CA ASN A 3 -20.21 17.88 41.81
C ASN A 3 -20.17 16.39 41.40
N LEU A 4 -21.09 15.57 41.92
CA LEU A 4 -21.19 14.12 41.63
C LEU A 4 -21.34 13.83 40.13
N SER A 5 -21.98 14.72 39.36
CA SER A 5 -22.13 14.55 37.91
C SER A 5 -20.79 14.58 37.17
N PHE A 6 -19.82 15.36 37.66
CA PHE A 6 -18.48 15.44 37.09
C PHE A 6 -17.73 14.10 37.26
N PHE A 7 -17.78 13.50 38.44
CA PHE A 7 -17.14 12.20 38.71
C PHE A 7 -17.71 11.07 37.85
N LEU A 8 -19.03 11.00 37.71
CA LEU A 8 -19.66 9.98 36.86
C LEU A 8 -19.27 10.13 35.37
N LYS A 9 -19.15 11.37 34.87
CA LYS A 9 -18.70 11.64 33.50
C LYS A 9 -17.23 11.21 33.30
N VAL A 10 -16.34 11.55 34.23
CA VAL A 10 -14.93 11.14 34.18
C VAL A 10 -14.79 9.61 34.23
N TYR A 11 -15.52 8.94 35.11
CA TYR A 11 -15.50 7.49 35.24
C TYR A 11 -15.99 6.77 33.96
N LYS A 12 -17.11 7.22 33.38
CA LYS A 12 -17.64 6.68 32.11
C LYS A 12 -16.62 6.83 30.97
N ASN A 13 -16.00 8.00 30.84
CA ASN A 13 -14.96 8.25 29.83
C ASN A 13 -13.73 7.35 30.03
N ARG A 14 -13.30 7.14 31.29
CA ARG A 14 -12.18 6.25 31.62
C ARG A 14 -12.48 4.80 31.25
N ARG A 15 -13.67 4.29 31.58
CA ARG A 15 -14.07 2.92 31.24
C ARG A 15 -14.15 2.72 29.72
N ALA A 16 -14.77 3.65 29.00
CA ALA A 16 -14.81 3.61 27.54
C ALA A 16 -13.41 3.60 26.90
N LYS A 17 -12.48 4.41 27.43
CA LYS A 17 -11.08 4.44 26.98
C LYS A 17 -10.38 3.10 27.21
N ILE A 18 -10.54 2.49 28.38
CA ILE A 18 -9.95 1.17 28.70
C ILE A 18 -10.51 0.10 27.76
N THR A 19 -11.84 0.02 27.62
CA THR A 19 -12.48 -0.96 26.73
C THR A 19 -12.01 -0.79 25.28
N LYS A 20 -11.92 0.45 24.78
CA LYS A 20 -11.41 0.73 23.43
C LYS A 20 -9.95 0.32 23.27
N SER A 21 -9.09 0.57 24.25
CA SER A 21 -7.68 0.15 24.22
C SER A 21 -7.56 -1.36 24.14
N SER A 22 -8.26 -2.10 25.01
CA SER A 22 -8.21 -3.56 25.03
C SER A 22 -8.73 -4.19 23.74
N ILE A 23 -9.80 -3.63 23.15
CA ILE A 23 -10.30 -4.06 21.84
C ILE A 23 -9.26 -3.81 20.75
N ASN A 24 -8.68 -2.60 20.70
CA ASN A 24 -7.67 -2.26 19.70
C ASN A 24 -6.42 -3.15 19.82
N GLU A 25 -5.93 -3.41 21.04
CA GLU A 25 -4.79 -4.30 21.29
C GLU A 25 -5.07 -5.74 20.87
N HIS A 26 -6.30 -6.22 21.07
CA HIS A 26 -6.70 -7.54 20.60
C HIS A 26 -6.74 -7.60 19.07
N LEU A 27 -7.37 -6.61 18.42
CA LEU A 27 -7.46 -6.54 16.96
C LEU A 27 -6.09 -6.38 16.30
N THR A 28 -5.19 -5.58 16.87
CA THR A 28 -3.82 -5.45 16.36
C THR A 28 -3.08 -6.79 16.41
N ARG A 29 -3.19 -7.53 17.52
CA ARG A 29 -2.56 -8.87 17.64
C ARG A 29 -3.11 -9.87 16.63
N ASN A 30 -4.43 -9.90 16.44
CA ASN A 30 -5.05 -10.77 15.45
C ASN A 30 -4.62 -10.38 14.03
N LEU A 31 -4.55 -9.08 13.72
CA LEU A 31 -4.08 -8.61 12.42
C LEU A 31 -2.62 -8.98 12.17
N ASP A 32 -1.76 -8.88 13.18
CA ASP A 32 -0.37 -9.31 13.09
C ASP A 32 -0.26 -10.83 12.82
N SER A 33 -1.05 -11.66 13.52
CA SER A 33 -1.03 -13.12 13.29
C SER A 33 -1.56 -13.48 11.91
N GLU A 34 -2.68 -12.88 11.48
CA GLU A 34 -3.25 -13.09 10.14
C GLU A 34 -2.25 -12.71 9.05
N CYS A 35 -1.46 -11.66 9.24
CA CYS A 35 -0.47 -11.25 8.24
C CYS A 35 0.75 -12.17 8.16
N ILE A 36 1.11 -12.82 9.27
CA ILE A 36 2.16 -13.86 9.27
C ILE A 36 1.67 -15.10 8.52
N GLU A 37 0.41 -15.48 8.73
CA GLU A 37 -0.20 -16.66 8.11
C GLU A 37 -0.56 -16.45 6.64
N ASN A 38 -1.03 -15.25 6.28
CA ASN A 38 -1.54 -14.96 4.95
C ASN A 38 -0.48 -14.29 4.07
N SER A 39 0.10 -15.08 3.16
CA SER A 39 1.04 -14.58 2.14
C SER A 39 0.50 -13.43 1.26
N SER A 40 -0.82 -13.26 1.15
CA SER A 40 -1.45 -12.14 0.42
C SER A 40 -1.26 -10.79 1.12
N LEU A 41 -1.10 -10.79 2.45
CA LEU A 41 -0.91 -9.59 3.27
C LEU A 41 0.57 -9.20 3.40
N ARG A 42 1.49 -9.95 2.80
CA ARG A 42 2.95 -9.69 2.88
C ARG A 42 3.37 -8.30 2.40
N ASN A 43 2.53 -7.67 1.57
CA ASN A 43 2.80 -6.34 1.00
C ASN A 43 2.24 -5.19 1.87
N LEU A 44 1.53 -5.51 2.96
CA LEU A 44 0.94 -4.55 3.88
C LEU A 44 1.85 -4.39 5.12
N ALA A 45 2.42 -3.21 5.38
CA ALA A 45 3.13 -2.97 6.64
C ALA A 45 2.13 -2.70 7.74
N ILE A 46 1.81 -3.78 8.44
CA ILE A 46 1.01 -3.73 9.65
C ILE A 46 1.65 -2.81 10.70
N SER A 47 2.98 -2.72 10.75
CA SER A 47 3.69 -1.84 11.69
C SER A 47 3.34 -0.35 11.56
N LYS A 48 2.75 0.07 10.44
CA LYS A 48 2.29 1.44 10.22
C LYS A 48 0.77 1.59 10.32
N LEU A 49 0.04 0.49 10.45
CA LEU A 49 -1.41 0.49 10.61
C LEU A 49 -1.77 0.62 12.08
N THR A 50 -2.67 1.55 12.37
CA THR A 50 -3.26 1.71 13.70
C THR A 50 -4.75 1.46 13.59
N ILE A 51 -5.26 0.53 14.40
CA ILE A 51 -6.69 0.22 14.42
C ILE A 51 -7.50 1.49 14.74
N GLY A 52 -8.50 1.77 13.91
CA GLY A 52 -9.32 2.98 13.98
C GLY A 52 -8.75 4.21 13.26
N VAL A 53 -7.57 4.10 12.65
CA VAL A 53 -7.01 5.11 11.76
C VAL A 53 -7.17 4.64 10.31
N THR A 54 -7.64 5.55 9.46
CA THR A 54 -7.80 5.29 8.03
C THR A 54 -6.44 5.06 7.37
N HIS A 55 -6.34 4.00 6.55
CA HIS A 55 -5.11 3.71 5.78
C HIS A 55 -4.73 4.92 4.91
N PRO A 56 -3.44 5.30 4.77
CA PRO A 56 -3.04 6.52 4.04
C PRO A 56 -3.52 6.56 2.58
N VAL A 57 -3.64 5.39 1.95
CA VAL A 57 -4.30 5.20 0.63
C VAL A 57 -5.65 5.90 0.54
N TRP A 58 -6.43 5.91 1.61
CA TRP A 58 -7.75 6.55 1.69
C TRP A 58 -7.71 7.95 2.29
N ALA A 59 -6.70 8.27 3.12
CA ALA A 59 -6.62 9.54 3.84
C ALA A 59 -6.55 10.78 2.93
N THR A 60 -5.99 10.64 1.72
CA THR A 60 -5.83 11.74 0.75
C THR A 60 -6.71 11.59 -0.49
N VAL A 61 -7.78 10.78 -0.43
CA VAL A 61 -8.68 10.54 -1.55
C VAL A 61 -9.76 11.61 -1.58
N SER A 62 -9.97 12.23 -2.73
CA SER A 62 -11.11 13.12 -2.95
C SER A 62 -12.41 12.31 -3.09
N SER A 63 -13.57 12.94 -2.92
CA SER A 63 -14.87 12.32 -3.16
C SER A 63 -15.16 12.00 -4.64
N SER A 64 -14.22 12.26 -5.56
CA SER A 64 -14.41 11.97 -6.97
C SER A 64 -14.38 10.46 -7.26
N VAL A 65 -15.28 10.02 -8.15
CA VAL A 65 -15.35 8.60 -8.57
C VAL A 65 -14.02 8.12 -9.16
N SER A 66 -13.32 9.00 -9.89
CA SER A 66 -12.00 8.71 -10.45
C SER A 66 -10.96 8.40 -9.37
N ASP A 67 -10.86 9.23 -8.32
CA ASP A 67 -9.86 9.00 -7.28
C ASP A 67 -10.18 7.81 -6.39
N ILE A 68 -11.47 7.56 -6.14
CA ILE A 68 -11.92 6.34 -5.45
C ILE A 68 -11.49 5.09 -6.24
N ARG A 69 -11.66 5.08 -7.58
CA ARG A 69 -11.20 3.97 -8.43
C ARG A 69 -9.68 3.75 -8.33
N LYS A 70 -8.89 4.82 -8.38
CA LYS A 70 -7.42 4.75 -8.22
C LYS A 70 -7.04 4.15 -6.86
N ALA A 71 -7.71 4.59 -5.79
CA ALA A 71 -7.49 4.07 -4.44
C ALA A 71 -7.86 2.59 -4.33
N ILE A 72 -9.02 2.16 -4.86
CA ILE A 72 -9.42 0.75 -4.91
C ILE A 72 -8.37 -0.11 -5.62
N THR A 73 -7.90 0.32 -6.79
CA THR A 73 -6.88 -0.42 -7.55
C THR A 73 -5.60 -0.59 -6.74
N LYS A 74 -5.10 0.50 -6.13
CA LYS A 74 -3.91 0.43 -5.28
C LYS A 74 -4.14 -0.47 -4.06
N SER A 75 -5.28 -0.34 -3.38
CA SER A 75 -5.63 -1.20 -2.24
C SER A 75 -5.62 -2.68 -2.63
N ARG A 76 -6.18 -3.04 -3.79
CA ARG A 76 -6.15 -4.43 -4.27
C ARG A 76 -4.73 -4.95 -4.49
N MET A 77 -3.84 -4.12 -5.02
CA MET A 77 -2.43 -4.48 -5.19
C MET A 77 -1.74 -4.67 -3.84
N LEU A 78 -2.00 -3.78 -2.87
CA LEU A 78 -1.42 -3.87 -1.52
C LEU A 78 -1.92 -5.09 -0.73
N THR A 79 -3.20 -5.44 -0.85
CA THR A 79 -3.79 -6.57 -0.12
C THR A 79 -3.66 -7.90 -0.86
N GLY A 80 -2.93 -7.92 -1.99
CA GLY A 80 -2.76 -9.14 -2.81
C GLY A 80 -4.05 -9.65 -3.47
N THR A 81 -5.12 -8.85 -3.50
CA THR A 81 -6.40 -9.19 -4.14
C THR A 81 -6.48 -8.74 -5.60
N TYR A 82 -5.38 -8.18 -6.13
CA TYR A 82 -5.23 -7.87 -7.54
C TYR A 82 -5.03 -9.16 -8.35
N LEU A 83 -5.84 -9.36 -9.39
CA LEU A 83 -5.87 -10.61 -10.15
C LEU A 83 -4.73 -10.66 -11.19
N LEU A 84 -3.69 -11.43 -10.90
CA LEU A 84 -2.49 -11.64 -11.73
C LEU A 84 -2.51 -13.05 -12.36
N GLN A 85 -1.76 -13.29 -13.43
CA GLN A 85 -1.65 -14.63 -14.03
C GLN A 85 -1.07 -15.64 -13.04
N ALA A 86 -0.10 -15.27 -12.20
CA ALA A 86 0.39 -16.16 -11.15
C ALA A 86 -0.73 -16.61 -10.18
N HIS A 87 -1.71 -15.73 -9.91
CA HIS A 87 -2.87 -16.11 -9.09
C HIS A 87 -3.80 -17.05 -9.85
N ARG A 88 -4.10 -16.74 -11.12
CA ARG A 88 -4.95 -17.60 -11.96
C ARG A 88 -4.35 -19.00 -12.13
N HIS A 89 -3.06 -19.09 -12.43
CA HIS A 89 -2.33 -20.35 -12.52
C HIS A 89 -2.41 -21.17 -11.23
N ARG A 90 -2.30 -20.51 -10.06
CA ARG A 90 -2.34 -21.19 -8.77
C ARG A 90 -3.74 -21.73 -8.39
N PHE A 91 -4.81 -21.04 -8.78
CA PHE A 91 -6.16 -21.31 -8.27
C PHE A 91 -7.16 -21.83 -9.30
N ASN A 92 -6.87 -21.75 -10.60
CA ASN A 92 -7.76 -22.28 -11.62
C ASN A 92 -7.53 -23.79 -11.84
N GLN A 93 -8.60 -24.51 -12.11
CA GLN A 93 -8.54 -25.93 -12.49
C GLN A 93 -8.05 -26.13 -13.93
N ALA A 94 -8.17 -25.10 -14.77
CA ALA A 94 -7.68 -25.11 -16.14
C ALA A 94 -6.21 -24.66 -16.21
N GLU A 95 -5.48 -25.17 -17.20
CA GLU A 95 -4.09 -24.80 -17.45
C GLU A 95 -4.01 -23.32 -17.90
N VAL A 96 -3.65 -22.44 -16.96
CA VAL A 96 -3.38 -21.02 -17.22
C VAL A 96 -1.87 -20.81 -17.20
N ASP A 97 -1.32 -20.22 -18.24
CA ASP A 97 0.09 -19.84 -18.29
C ASP A 97 0.38 -18.73 -17.26
N PRO A 98 1.33 -18.93 -16.31
CA PRO A 98 1.69 -17.90 -15.35
C PRO A 98 2.44 -16.71 -15.96
N ILE A 99 2.89 -16.79 -17.22
CA ILE A 99 3.64 -15.75 -17.91
C ILE A 99 2.81 -14.46 -18.08
N CYS A 100 3.47 -13.31 -17.93
CA CYS A 100 2.86 -12.00 -18.17
C CYS A 100 2.25 -11.90 -19.57
N PRO A 101 0.93 -11.66 -19.70
CA PRO A 101 0.25 -11.65 -20.99
C PRO A 101 0.69 -10.44 -21.84
N ASN A 102 1.20 -9.41 -21.17
CA ASN A 102 1.64 -8.18 -21.80
C ASN A 102 3.03 -8.36 -22.43
N CYS A 103 4.07 -8.68 -21.64
CA CYS A 103 5.45 -8.73 -22.15
C CYS A 103 5.92 -10.13 -22.58
N ARG A 104 5.26 -11.20 -22.11
CA ARG A 104 5.57 -12.60 -22.42
C ARG A 104 7.00 -13.05 -22.08
N THR A 105 7.65 -12.42 -21.09
CA THR A 105 9.06 -12.71 -20.75
C THR A 105 9.26 -13.49 -19.45
N GLU A 106 8.45 -13.22 -18.42
CA GLU A 106 8.56 -13.86 -17.10
C GLU A 106 7.17 -13.99 -16.45
N ASN A 107 7.09 -14.70 -15.33
CA ASN A 107 5.85 -14.92 -14.59
C ASN A 107 5.22 -13.58 -14.13
N GLU A 108 3.90 -13.44 -14.28
CA GLU A 108 3.18 -12.25 -13.85
C GLU A 108 2.92 -12.28 -12.34
N ASP A 109 3.86 -11.75 -11.58
CA ASP A 109 3.62 -11.38 -10.20
C ASP A 109 3.55 -9.85 -10.03
N LEU A 110 3.26 -9.41 -8.80
CA LEU A 110 3.12 -7.99 -8.51
C LEU A 110 4.46 -7.25 -8.64
N CYS A 111 5.58 -7.92 -8.34
CA CYS A 111 6.92 -7.34 -8.47
C CYS A 111 7.22 -7.04 -9.94
N HIS A 112 6.98 -8.02 -10.81
CA HIS A 112 7.12 -7.90 -12.25
C HIS A 112 6.30 -6.74 -12.80
N VAL A 113 4.99 -6.74 -12.54
CA VAL A 113 4.06 -5.71 -13.04
C VAL A 113 4.48 -4.31 -12.59
N LEU A 114 4.91 -4.15 -11.34
CA LEU A 114 5.21 -2.83 -10.80
C LEU A 114 6.64 -2.37 -11.05
N THR A 115 7.59 -3.24 -11.39
CA THR A 115 9.01 -2.84 -11.37
C THR A 115 9.81 -3.24 -12.59
N THR A 116 9.63 -4.44 -13.13
CA THR A 116 10.50 -4.95 -14.20
C THR A 116 9.80 -5.01 -15.56
N CYS A 117 8.48 -5.12 -15.61
CA CYS A 117 7.75 -5.32 -16.86
C CYS A 117 8.05 -4.19 -17.87
N PRO A 118 8.62 -4.47 -19.06
CA PRO A 118 9.09 -3.44 -19.98
C PRO A 118 7.95 -2.59 -20.54
N LEU A 119 6.74 -3.14 -20.68
CA LEU A 119 5.60 -2.40 -21.22
C LEU A 119 5.09 -1.28 -20.32
N TYR A 120 5.43 -1.30 -19.03
CA TYR A 120 5.08 -0.22 -18.09
C TYR A 120 6.24 0.75 -17.85
N MET A 121 7.34 0.66 -18.62
CA MET A 121 8.52 1.52 -18.45
C MET A 121 8.17 3.01 -18.57
N ASN A 122 7.37 3.40 -19.56
CA ASN A 122 6.97 4.81 -19.74
C ASN A 122 6.15 5.33 -18.55
N ILE A 123 5.26 4.50 -18.00
CA ILE A 123 4.46 4.82 -16.81
C ILE A 123 5.38 4.99 -15.58
N ARG A 124 6.38 4.11 -15.44
CA ARG A 124 7.39 4.21 -14.37
C ARG A 124 8.23 5.47 -14.47
N ILE A 125 8.71 5.81 -15.66
CA ILE A 125 9.52 7.02 -15.89
C ILE A 125 8.72 8.28 -15.53
N ALA A 126 7.45 8.34 -15.94
CA ALA A 126 6.55 9.45 -15.61
C ALA A 126 6.34 9.61 -14.10
N LEU A 127 6.34 8.51 -13.34
CA LEU A 127 6.31 8.54 -11.87
C LEU A 127 7.66 8.96 -11.27
N TYR A 128 8.78 8.39 -11.75
CA TYR A 128 10.08 8.60 -11.12
C TYR A 128 10.60 10.03 -11.27
N ALA A 129 10.33 10.71 -12.38
CA ALA A 129 10.84 12.07 -12.58
C ALA A 129 10.43 13.05 -11.46
N PRO A 130 9.14 13.13 -11.05
CA PRO A 130 8.72 13.90 -9.88
C PRO A 130 9.39 13.47 -8.56
N ILE A 131 9.56 12.15 -8.32
CA ILE A 131 10.19 11.68 -7.07
C ILE A 131 11.67 11.98 -7.02
N LEU A 132 12.37 11.83 -8.14
CA LEU A 132 13.78 12.21 -8.25
C LEU A 132 13.94 13.71 -7.99
N LEU A 133 13.07 14.54 -8.57
CA LEU A 133 13.07 15.98 -8.29
C LEU A 133 12.85 16.28 -6.81
N LEU A 134 11.88 15.62 -6.16
CA LEU A 134 11.67 15.76 -4.72
C LEU A 134 12.92 15.31 -3.94
N SER A 135 13.56 14.21 -4.32
CA SER A 135 14.77 13.72 -3.64
C SER A 135 15.95 14.70 -3.71
N LEU A 136 16.10 15.40 -4.84
CA LEU A 136 17.12 16.43 -5.03
C LEU A 136 16.87 17.64 -4.12
N ILE A 137 15.62 18.06 -3.97
CA ILE A 137 15.23 19.17 -3.07
C ILE A 137 15.56 18.84 -1.60
N PHE A 138 15.48 17.58 -1.20
CA PHE A 138 15.72 17.16 0.18
C PHE A 138 17.15 16.64 0.45
N GLU A 139 18.10 16.84 -0.48
CA GLU A 139 19.51 16.42 -0.37
C GLU A 139 19.71 14.95 0.03
N ARG A 140 18.80 14.07 -0.39
CA ARG A 140 18.82 12.64 -0.01
C ARG A 140 19.05 11.76 -1.24
N LYS A 141 19.94 10.78 -1.11
CA LYS A 141 20.23 9.80 -2.17
C LYS A 141 19.16 8.70 -2.21
N TRP A 142 18.26 8.74 -3.19
CA TRP A 142 17.25 7.70 -3.43
C TRP A 142 17.77 6.78 -4.55
N THR A 143 18.55 5.75 -4.21
CA THR A 143 19.28 4.96 -5.24
C THR A 143 18.53 3.74 -5.76
N THR A 144 17.37 3.37 -5.22
CA THR A 144 16.59 2.22 -5.75
C THR A 144 15.15 2.30 -5.24
N CYS A 145 14.22 2.83 -6.05
CA CYS A 145 12.89 3.24 -5.56
C CYS A 145 11.71 2.78 -6.42
N SER A 146 11.73 1.56 -6.96
CA SER A 146 10.58 1.00 -7.68
C SER A 146 9.64 0.24 -6.73
N VAL A 147 10.14 -0.84 -6.12
CA VAL A 147 9.43 -1.66 -5.12
C VAL A 147 9.15 -0.84 -3.87
N THR A 148 10.17 -0.10 -3.43
CA THR A 148 10.11 0.77 -2.26
C THR A 148 9.05 1.85 -2.40
N MET A 149 8.74 2.40 -3.57
CA MET A 149 7.73 3.46 -3.71
C MET A 149 6.29 2.95 -3.56
N MET A 150 6.04 1.73 -4.02
CA MET A 150 4.79 1.01 -3.77
C MET A 150 4.70 0.61 -2.29
N GLN A 151 5.83 0.22 -1.70
CA GLN A 151 6.02 -0.10 -0.27
C GLN A 151 6.27 1.14 0.60
N TYR A 152 6.36 2.34 0.03
CA TYR A 152 6.73 3.53 0.78
C TYR A 152 5.52 4.02 1.58
N VAL A 153 4.35 3.60 1.12
CA VAL A 153 3.16 3.48 1.96
C VAL A 153 2.96 2.03 2.37
N HIS A 154 3.96 1.48 3.07
CA HIS A 154 3.85 0.37 4.05
C HIS A 154 4.65 -0.92 3.75
N SER A 155 5.99 -0.93 3.71
CA SER A 155 6.80 -2.13 4.05
C SER A 155 8.26 -1.75 4.29
N LYS A 156 8.74 -1.95 5.53
CA LYS A 156 10.17 -1.98 5.88
C LYS A 156 10.74 -3.42 5.85
N LYS A 157 9.97 -4.44 5.43
CA LYS A 157 10.29 -5.84 5.80
C LYS A 157 10.15 -6.90 4.71
N THR A 158 9.97 -6.53 3.46
CA THR A 158 10.00 -7.52 2.36
C THR A 158 11.38 -7.58 1.74
N VAL A 159 12.12 -8.61 2.16
CA VAL A 159 13.29 -9.22 1.50
C VAL A 159 14.57 -8.38 1.49
N GLY A 160 15.42 -8.60 2.50
CA GLY A 160 16.88 -8.86 2.38
C GLY A 160 17.82 -7.87 1.66
N THR A 161 17.33 -6.85 0.97
CA THR A 161 18.16 -5.93 0.20
C THR A 161 17.67 -4.50 0.38
N SER A 162 18.59 -3.69 0.92
CA SER A 162 18.68 -2.24 0.76
C SER A 162 18.15 -1.37 1.91
N GLN A 163 19.12 -0.75 2.59
CA GLN A 163 19.09 0.34 3.58
C GLN A 163 18.36 1.63 3.13
N THR A 164 17.46 1.60 2.14
CA THR A 164 17.11 2.81 1.36
C THR A 164 15.88 3.59 1.82
N CYS A 165 15.12 3.11 2.83
CA CYS A 165 13.88 3.76 3.26
C CYS A 165 13.99 4.62 4.52
N GLU A 166 15.12 4.59 5.22
CA GLU A 166 15.22 5.20 6.56
C GLU A 166 15.23 6.73 6.54
N ASN A 167 15.46 7.30 5.36
CA ASN A 167 15.62 8.72 5.16
C ASN A 167 14.47 9.32 4.36
N ILE A 168 13.22 9.06 4.68
CA ILE A 168 12.15 9.84 4.04
C ILE A 168 11.51 10.78 5.06
N PRO A 169 11.33 12.07 4.72
CA PRO A 169 10.85 13.05 5.68
C PRO A 169 9.49 12.60 6.25
N ASN A 170 9.34 12.67 7.57
CA ASN A 170 8.06 12.51 8.24
C ASN A 170 7.20 13.79 8.09
N ASN A 171 7.11 14.28 6.85
CA ASN A 171 6.33 15.46 6.50
C ASN A 171 5.01 14.97 5.85
N PRO A 172 3.86 15.18 6.51
CA PRO A 172 2.56 14.73 6.01
C PRO A 172 2.22 15.18 4.59
N GLU A 173 2.65 16.38 4.18
CA GLU A 173 2.39 16.91 2.84
C GLU A 173 3.14 16.12 1.76
N ILE A 174 4.42 15.82 2.02
CA ILE A 174 5.25 15.01 1.12
C ILE A 174 4.70 13.58 1.03
N LEU A 175 4.36 12.99 2.18
CA LEU A 175 3.75 11.66 2.24
C LEU A 175 2.44 11.62 1.45
N GLY A 176 1.60 12.66 1.58
CA GLY A 176 0.36 12.79 0.82
C GLY A 176 0.59 12.87 -0.69
N LYS A 177 1.60 13.62 -1.14
CA LYS A 177 1.99 13.72 -2.56
C LYS A 177 2.49 12.37 -3.09
N ILE A 178 3.38 11.69 -2.36
CA ILE A 178 3.89 10.36 -2.74
C ILE A 178 2.76 9.34 -2.82
N GLU A 179 1.85 9.36 -1.84
CA GLU A 179 0.68 8.48 -1.84
C GLU A 179 -0.22 8.74 -3.05
N ASN A 180 -0.49 10.01 -3.37
CA ASN A 180 -1.30 10.36 -4.53
C ASN A 180 -0.66 9.89 -5.85
N MET A 181 0.64 10.16 -6.03
CA MET A 181 1.38 9.74 -7.22
C MET A 181 1.40 8.22 -7.39
N SER A 182 1.61 7.49 -6.30
CA SER A 182 1.61 6.02 -6.34
C SER A 182 0.22 5.43 -6.62
N ARG A 183 -0.89 6.07 -6.19
CA ARG A 183 -2.25 5.68 -6.63
C ARG A 183 -2.44 5.85 -8.13
N ILE A 184 -2.03 7.01 -8.67
CA ILE A 184 -2.10 7.29 -10.11
C ILE A 184 -1.30 6.23 -10.87
N TYR A 185 -0.09 5.94 -10.42
CA TYR A 185 0.77 4.90 -11.00
C TYR A 185 0.10 3.52 -11.06
N CYS A 186 -0.43 3.03 -9.93
CA CYS A 186 -1.13 1.75 -9.88
C CYS A 186 -2.30 1.70 -10.86
N TYR A 187 -3.03 2.81 -10.96
CA TYR A 187 -4.19 2.91 -11.83
C TYR A 187 -3.84 2.95 -13.31
N GLU A 188 -2.79 3.67 -13.70
CA GLU A 188 -2.33 3.70 -15.10
C GLU A 188 -1.82 2.32 -15.55
N ILE A 189 -1.11 1.59 -14.68
CA ILE A 189 -0.75 0.18 -14.93
C ILE A 189 -2.01 -0.66 -15.14
N HIS A 190 -2.98 -0.55 -14.23
CA HIS A 190 -4.22 -1.30 -14.32
C HIS A 190 -4.97 -1.02 -15.62
N LYS A 191 -5.11 0.25 -16.00
CA LYS A 191 -5.73 0.67 -17.25
C LYS A 191 -5.00 0.11 -18.46
N LYS A 192 -3.66 0.19 -18.47
CA LYS A 192 -2.84 -0.34 -19.56
C LYS A 192 -2.98 -1.86 -19.69
N ARG A 193 -3.02 -2.58 -18.57
CA ARG A 193 -3.23 -4.03 -18.55
C ARG A 193 -4.58 -4.43 -19.14
N LEU A 194 -5.66 -3.75 -18.73
CA LEU A 194 -6.99 -4.01 -19.26
C LEU A 194 -7.11 -3.75 -20.78
N SER A 195 -6.30 -2.82 -21.32
CA SER A 195 -6.31 -2.55 -22.77
C SER A 195 -5.63 -3.61 -23.62
N THR A 196 -4.79 -4.47 -23.03
CA THR A 196 -4.06 -5.53 -23.74
C THR A 196 -4.78 -6.89 -23.66
N GLU A 197 -5.81 -7.03 -22.82
CA GLU A 197 -6.59 -8.27 -22.65
C GLU A 197 -7.66 -8.47 -23.74
N ILE A 198 -7.50 -7.83 -24.92
CA ILE A 198 -8.34 -7.99 -26.12
C ILE A 198 -7.57 -8.84 -27.13
#